data_AF-A0A449B6K1-F1
#
_entry.id   AF-A0A449B6K1-F1
#
_cell.length_a   1.000
_cell.length_b   1.000
_cell.length_c   1.000
_cell.angle_alpha   90.00
_cell.angle_beta   90.00
_cell.angle_gamma   90.00
#
_symmetry.space_group_name_H-M   'P 1'
#
loop_
_entity.id
_entity.type
_entity.pdbx_description
1 polymer ?
#
loop_
_entity_poly.entity_id
_entity_poly.type
_entity_poly.pdbx_seq_one_letter_code
_entity_poly.pdbx_strand_id
1 'polypeptide(L)'
;MDNYDSKINTLRSSQLAGMWFIFLNAFSLFIAILFTSILYSTVWTPSGAYTMFIFTTVFWIFWFLSLVISTFFVVFKSFNLYVKLQFWNKYEKLNINEHNLYIQKILTIVAIGLIPLCGVGILLLFGVAILLWINSMSIKKEIQLNQNN
;
A
#
# COMPACT_ATOMS: atom_id res chain seq x y z
N MET A 1 -21.79 -0.23 20.73
CA MET A 1 -20.31 -0.09 20.66
C MET A 1 -19.73 -0.87 19.48
N ASP A 2 -20.27 -2.05 19.15
CA ASP A 2 -19.76 -2.95 18.09
C ASP A 2 -19.61 -2.33 16.68
N ASN A 3 -20.46 -1.37 16.30
CA ASN A 3 -20.35 -0.74 14.97
C ASN A 3 -19.15 0.21 14.88
N TYR A 4 -18.76 0.87 15.98
CA TYR A 4 -17.62 1.79 15.97
C TYR A 4 -16.28 1.06 15.88
N ASP A 5 -16.09 0.02 16.70
CA ASP A 5 -14.84 -0.76 16.67
C ASP A 5 -14.64 -1.42 15.30
N SER A 6 -15.73 -1.87 14.66
CA SER A 6 -15.71 -2.39 13.28
C SER A 6 -15.25 -1.35 12.24
N LYS A 7 -15.70 -0.09 12.38
CA LYS A 7 -15.27 1.04 11.52
C LYS A 7 -13.79 1.36 11.71
N ILE A 8 -13.35 1.46 12.95
CA ILE A 8 -11.95 1.74 13.30
C ILE A 8 -11.04 0.60 12.83
N ASN A 9 -11.45 -0.65 12.98
CA ASN A 9 -10.71 -1.81 12.49
C ASN A 9 -10.60 -1.81 10.96
N THR A 10 -11.66 -1.41 10.25
CA THR A 10 -11.63 -1.26 8.79
C THR A 10 -10.63 -0.18 8.35
N LEU A 11 -10.65 0.97 9.01
CA LEU A 11 -9.72 2.07 8.73
C LEU A 11 -8.28 1.67 9.05
N ARG A 12 -8.04 1.05 10.21
CA ARG A 12 -6.71 0.54 10.59
C ARG A 12 -6.20 -0.51 9.62
N SER A 13 -7.07 -1.39 9.13
CA SER A 13 -6.70 -2.39 8.13
C SER A 13 -6.28 -1.75 6.81
N SER A 14 -6.93 -0.65 6.41
CA SER A 14 -6.58 0.10 5.19
C SER A 14 -5.28 0.89 5.35
N GLN A 15 -5.05 1.48 6.54
CA GLN A 15 -3.78 2.11 6.92
C GLN A 15 -2.64 1.11 6.86
N LEU A 16 -2.81 -0.06 7.49
CA LEU A 16 -1.80 -1.11 7.53
C LEU A 16 -1.45 -1.60 6.13
N ALA A 17 -2.40 -1.69 5.20
CA ALA A 17 -2.12 -2.09 3.82
C ALA A 17 -1.21 -1.09 3.10
N GLY A 18 -1.47 0.22 3.25
CA GLY A 18 -0.60 1.27 2.71
C GLY A 18 0.80 1.25 3.34
N MET A 19 0.88 1.15 4.67
CA MET A 19 2.15 1.08 5.39
C MET A 19 2.97 -0.16 5.01
N TRP A 20 2.34 -1.34 4.93
CA TRP A 20 3.00 -2.58 4.57
C TRP A 20 3.57 -2.54 3.14
N PHE A 21 2.84 -1.93 2.20
CA PHE A 21 3.34 -1.75 0.84
C PHE A 21 4.63 -0.92 0.83
N ILE A 22 4.64 0.21 1.54
CA ILE A 22 5.82 1.09 1.63
C ILE A 22 6.99 0.35 2.29
N PHE A 23 6.73 -0.31 3.42
CA PHE A 23 7.75 -1.02 4.18
C PHE A 23 8.39 -2.15 3.37
N LEU A 24 7.58 -3.00 2.73
CA LEU A 24 8.08 -4.12 1.93
C LEU A 24 8.98 -3.65 0.78
N ASN A 25 8.57 -2.61 0.06
CA ASN A 25 9.35 -2.09 -1.06
C ASN A 25 10.64 -1.37 -0.60
N ALA A 26 10.60 -0.64 0.51
CA ALA A 26 11.80 -0.03 1.10
C ALA A 26 12.77 -1.10 1.62
N PHE A 27 12.25 -2.13 2.30
CA PHE A 27 13.03 -3.24 2.82
C PHE A 27 13.67 -4.06 1.69
N SER A 28 12.95 -4.32 0.61
CA SER A 28 13.53 -4.99 -0.55
C SER A 28 14.65 -4.17 -1.17
N LEU A 29 14.49 -2.86 -1.32
CA LEU A 29 15.54 -1.99 -1.85
C LEU A 29 16.79 -2.03 -0.94
N PHE A 30 16.59 -1.99 0.37
CA PHE A 30 17.67 -2.12 1.34
C PHE A 30 18.43 -3.45 1.21
N ILE A 31 17.71 -4.58 1.10
CA ILE A 31 18.32 -5.90 0.87
C ILE A 31 19.12 -5.92 -0.43
N ALA A 32 18.55 -5.39 -1.53
CA ALA A 32 19.24 -5.31 -2.82
C ALA A 32 20.56 -4.54 -2.71
N ILE A 33 20.55 -3.38 -2.06
CA ILE A 33 21.76 -2.55 -1.87
C ILE A 33 22.79 -3.30 -1.02
N LEU A 34 22.36 -3.91 0.09
CA LEU A 34 23.24 -4.61 1.02
C LEU A 34 23.93 -5.80 0.35
N PHE A 35 23.17 -6.65 -0.32
CA PHE A 35 23.72 -7.82 -1.02
C PHE A 35 24.57 -7.43 -2.22
N THR A 36 24.17 -6.42 -3.00
CA THR A 36 25.00 -5.92 -4.10
C THR A 36 26.34 -5.42 -3.58
N SER A 37 26.36 -4.72 -2.45
CA SER A 37 27.60 -4.22 -1.84
C SER A 37 28.53 -5.36 -1.37
N ILE A 38 27.97 -6.42 -0.80
CA ILE A 38 28.73 -7.60 -0.36
C ILE A 38 29.32 -8.36 -1.56
N LEU A 39 28.50 -8.59 -2.58
CA LEU A 39 28.86 -9.38 -3.76
C LEU A 39 29.71 -8.60 -4.79
N TYR A 40 29.76 -7.27 -4.69
CA TYR A 40 30.55 -6.45 -5.62
C TYR A 40 32.03 -6.84 -5.64
N SER A 41 32.58 -7.20 -4.47
CA SER A 41 34.00 -7.60 -4.35
C SER A 41 34.33 -8.94 -5.01
N THR A 42 33.34 -9.80 -5.22
CA THR A 42 33.53 -11.15 -5.76
C THR A 42 33.25 -11.24 -7.26
N VAL A 43 32.62 -10.22 -7.85
CA VAL A 43 32.16 -10.22 -9.25
C VAL A 43 33.29 -10.39 -10.29
N TRP A 44 34.52 -10.05 -9.92
CA TRP A 44 35.70 -10.15 -10.78
C TRP A 44 36.15 -11.59 -11.06
N THR A 45 35.58 -12.56 -10.34
CA THR A 45 35.80 -14.00 -10.58
C THR A 45 34.61 -14.60 -11.33
N PRO A 46 34.81 -15.60 -12.22
CA PRO A 46 33.70 -16.26 -12.90
C PRO A 46 32.66 -16.82 -11.92
N SER A 47 33.10 -17.43 -10.81
CA SER A 47 32.21 -17.96 -9.75
C SER A 47 31.41 -16.85 -9.06
N GLY A 48 32.02 -15.70 -8.77
CA GLY A 48 31.31 -14.56 -8.19
C GLY A 48 30.33 -13.89 -9.16
N ALA A 49 30.67 -13.80 -10.46
CA ALA A 49 29.74 -13.31 -11.48
C ALA A 49 28.50 -14.21 -11.62
N TYR A 50 28.66 -15.53 -11.64
CA TYR A 50 27.54 -16.47 -11.62
C TYR A 50 26.68 -16.32 -10.35
N THR A 51 27.32 -16.17 -9.19
CA THR A 51 26.62 -15.99 -7.90
C THR A 51 25.80 -14.69 -7.89
N MET A 52 26.37 -13.59 -8.40
CA MET A 52 25.67 -12.32 -8.52
C MET A 52 24.49 -12.41 -9.48
N PHE A 53 24.68 -13.04 -10.64
CA PHE A 53 23.59 -13.23 -11.61
C PHE A 53 22.41 -14.03 -11.03
N ILE A 54 22.70 -15.15 -10.36
CA ILE A 54 21.67 -15.98 -9.71
C ILE A 54 20.96 -15.17 -8.62
N PHE A 55 21.71 -14.51 -7.75
CA PHE A 55 21.13 -13.68 -6.69
C PHE A 55 20.22 -12.59 -7.25
N THR A 56 20.71 -11.82 -8.23
CA THR A 56 19.93 -10.74 -8.87
C THR A 56 18.65 -11.29 -9.48
N THR A 57 18.74 -12.40 -10.23
CA THR A 57 17.56 -13.01 -10.87
C THR A 57 16.53 -13.46 -9.84
N VAL A 58 16.96 -14.20 -8.82
CA VAL A 58 16.08 -14.70 -7.75
C VAL A 58 15.46 -13.53 -6.98
N PHE A 59 16.25 -12.52 -6.63
CA PHE A 59 15.79 -11.33 -5.93
C PHE A 59 14.71 -10.58 -6.73
N TRP A 60 14.91 -10.35 -8.04
CA TRP A 60 13.94 -9.65 -8.88
C TRP A 60 12.62 -10.43 -9.02
N ILE A 61 12.67 -11.77 -9.09
CA ILE A 61 11.46 -12.60 -9.13
C ILE A 61 10.66 -12.46 -7.83
N PHE A 62 11.32 -12.60 -6.68
CA PHE A 62 10.65 -12.48 -5.38
C PHE A 62 10.14 -11.05 -5.15
N TRP A 63 10.91 -10.04 -5.54
CA TRP A 63 10.51 -8.65 -5.45
C TRP A 63 9.28 -8.36 -6.31
N PHE A 64 9.28 -8.80 -7.57
CA PHE A 64 8.16 -8.61 -8.48
C PHE A 64 6.89 -9.31 -7.96
N LEU A 65 7.01 -10.55 -7.48
CA LEU A 65 5.88 -11.28 -6.91
C LEU A 65 5.33 -10.58 -5.65
N SER A 66 6.21 -10.13 -4.76
CA SER A 66 5.84 -9.35 -3.57
C SER A 66 5.13 -8.04 -3.95
N LEU A 67 5.60 -7.38 -5.00
CA LEU A 67 5.02 -6.16 -5.52
C LEU A 67 3.61 -6.40 -6.09
N VAL A 68 3.39 -7.47 -6.85
CA VAL A 68 2.05 -7.82 -7.38
C VAL A 68 1.07 -8.09 -6.24
N ILE A 69 1.48 -8.92 -5.27
CA ILE A 69 0.63 -9.28 -4.12
C ILE A 69 0.28 -8.03 -3.29
N SER A 70 1.28 -7.24 -2.93
CA SER A 70 1.09 -6.04 -2.11
C SER A 70 0.25 -4.98 -2.85
N THR A 71 0.45 -4.81 -4.16
CA THR A 71 -0.40 -3.94 -4.99
C THR A 71 -1.86 -4.39 -4.97
N PHE A 72 -2.12 -5.68 -5.18
CA PHE A 72 -3.47 -6.22 -5.10
C PHE A 72 -4.14 -5.93 -3.75
N PHE A 73 -3.41 -6.11 -2.64
CA PHE A 73 -3.91 -5.79 -1.31
C PHE A 73 -4.24 -4.32 -1.12
N VAL A 74 -3.39 -3.40 -1.59
CA VAL A 74 -3.64 -1.95 -1.52
C VAL A 74 -4.89 -1.58 -2.33
N VAL A 75 -5.04 -2.11 -3.54
CA VAL A 75 -6.21 -1.85 -4.39
C VAL A 75 -7.48 -2.39 -3.74
N PHE A 76 -7.45 -3.64 -3.27
CA PHE A 76 -8.60 -4.27 -2.61
C PHE A 76 -9.03 -3.49 -1.36
N LYS A 77 -8.08 -3.06 -0.53
CA LYS A 77 -8.38 -2.28 0.68
C LYS A 77 -8.88 -0.88 0.35
N SER A 78 -8.32 -0.23 -0.67
CA SER A 78 -8.80 1.06 -1.16
C SER A 78 -10.26 0.97 -1.63
N PHE A 79 -10.58 -0.04 -2.44
CA PHE A 79 -11.93 -0.27 -2.94
C PHE A 79 -12.92 -0.59 -1.82
N ASN A 80 -12.56 -1.51 -0.91
CA ASN A 80 -13.42 -1.86 0.23
C ASN A 80 -13.67 -0.67 1.14
N LEU A 81 -12.65 0.17 1.38
CA LEU A 81 -12.80 1.39 2.15
C LEU A 81 -13.75 2.37 1.45
N TYR A 82 -13.60 2.57 0.14
CA TYR A 82 -14.51 3.41 -0.64
C TYR A 82 -15.98 2.98 -0.51
N VAL A 83 -16.27 1.69 -0.70
CA VAL A 83 -17.63 1.15 -0.58
C VAL A 83 -18.20 1.37 0.82
N LYS A 84 -17.40 1.09 1.86
CA LYS A 84 -17.83 1.28 3.24
C LYS A 84 -18.07 2.74 3.60
N LEU A 85 -17.23 3.67 3.15
CA LEU A 85 -17.43 5.10 3.39
C LEU A 85 -18.71 5.62 2.74
N GLN A 86 -19.01 5.18 1.51
CA GLN A 86 -20.27 5.52 0.84
C GLN A 86 -21.47 4.98 1.63
N PHE A 87 -21.37 3.74 2.14
CA PHE A 87 -22.41 3.15 2.98
C PHE A 87 -22.61 3.92 4.30
N TRP A 88 -21.53 4.21 5.02
CA TRP A 88 -21.57 4.93 6.29
C TRP A 88 -22.13 6.35 6.14
N ASN A 89 -21.72 7.06 5.09
CA ASN A 89 -22.22 8.41 4.84
C ASN A 89 -23.72 8.40 4.47
N LYS A 90 -24.16 7.46 3.62
CA LYS A 90 -25.54 7.40 3.13
C LYS A 90 -26.54 6.85 4.14
N TYR A 91 -26.20 5.77 4.84
CA TYR A 91 -27.15 5.02 5.67
C TYR A 91 -26.98 5.26 7.17
N GLU A 92 -25.78 5.60 7.62
CA GLU A 92 -25.49 5.82 9.04
C GLU A 92 -25.33 7.31 9.39
N LYS A 93 -25.53 8.21 8.41
CA LYS A 93 -25.44 9.68 8.54
C LYS A 93 -24.15 10.14 9.22
N LEU A 94 -23.06 9.41 8.98
CA LEU A 94 -21.72 9.85 9.40
C LEU A 94 -21.30 11.02 8.51
N ASN A 95 -21.27 12.24 9.07
CA ASN A 95 -20.80 13.46 8.39
C ASN A 95 -19.29 13.40 8.14
N ILE A 96 -18.86 12.51 7.25
CA ILE A 96 -17.49 12.43 6.74
C ILE A 96 -17.33 13.55 5.71
N ASN A 97 -16.20 14.25 5.75
CA ASN A 97 -15.94 15.34 4.82
C ASN A 97 -15.99 14.85 3.37
N GLU A 98 -16.73 15.56 2.51
CA GLU A 98 -16.82 15.23 1.08
C GLU A 98 -15.44 15.19 0.41
N HIS A 99 -14.51 16.05 0.84
CA HIS A 99 -13.13 16.01 0.33
C HIS A 99 -12.45 14.65 0.55
N ASN A 100 -12.62 14.03 1.73
CA ASN A 100 -12.05 12.71 2.02
C ASN A 100 -12.71 11.60 1.18
N LEU A 101 -14.00 11.73 0.88
CA LEU A 101 -14.73 10.82 -0.02
C LEU A 101 -14.25 10.94 -1.46
N TYR A 102 -14.04 12.16 -1.96
CA TYR A 102 -13.48 12.41 -3.30
C TYR A 102 -12.06 11.90 -3.43
N ILE A 103 -11.20 12.16 -2.44
CA ILE A 103 -9.83 11.63 -2.40
C ILE A 103 -9.86 10.11 -2.45
N GLN A 104 -10.71 9.46 -1.65
CA GLN A 104 -10.80 7.99 -1.67
C GLN A 104 -11.26 7.46 -3.04
N LYS A 105 -12.22 8.13 -3.68
CA LYS A 105 -12.73 7.76 -5.01
C LYS A 105 -11.62 7.82 -6.06
N ILE A 106 -10.91 8.94 -6.14
CA ILE A 106 -9.79 9.13 -7.07
C ILE A 106 -8.72 8.07 -6.80
N LEU A 107 -8.40 7.84 -5.54
CA LEU A 107 -7.40 6.87 -5.13
C LEU A 107 -7.76 5.44 -5.58
N THR A 108 -9.01 5.02 -5.41
CA THR A 108 -9.48 3.72 -5.90
C THR A 108 -9.38 3.61 -7.41
N ILE A 109 -9.75 4.65 -8.16
CA ILE A 109 -9.65 4.65 -9.63
C ILE A 109 -8.20 4.51 -10.09
N VAL A 110 -7.30 5.32 -9.53
CA VAL A 110 -5.87 5.28 -9.87
C VAL A 110 -5.27 3.92 -9.48
N ALA A 111 -5.61 3.40 -8.30
CA ALA A 111 -5.12 2.10 -7.85
C ALA A 111 -5.53 0.96 -8.81
N ILE A 112 -6.79 0.92 -9.25
CA ILE A 112 -7.27 -0.09 -10.20
C ILE A 112 -6.57 0.06 -11.56
N GLY A 113 -6.40 1.29 -12.05
CA GLY A 113 -5.69 1.55 -13.30
C GLY A 113 -4.22 1.15 -13.28
N LEU A 114 -3.61 1.04 -12.10
CA LEU A 114 -2.21 0.65 -11.92
C LEU A 114 -1.98 -0.86 -11.81
N ILE A 115 -3.03 -1.68 -11.67
CA ILE A 115 -2.91 -3.16 -11.65
C ILE A 115 -2.13 -3.71 -12.86
N PRO A 116 -2.45 -3.36 -14.13
CA PRO A 116 -1.68 -3.86 -15.27
C PRO A 116 -0.27 -3.28 -15.36
N LEU A 117 0.01 -2.20 -14.62
CA LEU A 117 1.27 -1.45 -14.65
C LEU A 117 2.13 -1.67 -13.41
N CYS A 118 1.88 -2.71 -12.60
CA CYS A 118 2.56 -2.97 -11.33
C CYS A 118 4.09 -2.74 -11.37
N GLY A 119 4.76 -3.16 -12.44
CA GLY A 119 6.22 -3.00 -12.59
C GLY A 119 6.71 -1.59 -12.97
N VAL A 120 5.91 -0.81 -13.72
CA VAL A 120 6.32 0.50 -14.28
C VAL A 120 5.75 1.67 -13.47
N GLY A 121 4.58 1.47 -12.87
CA GLY A 121 3.84 2.46 -12.10
C GLY A 121 4.19 2.48 -10.61
N ILE A 122 5.32 1.92 -10.18
CA ILE A 122 5.63 1.75 -8.76
C ILE A 122 5.59 3.08 -7.97
N LEU A 123 6.09 4.17 -8.57
CA LEU A 123 6.04 5.50 -7.95
C LEU A 123 4.61 6.00 -7.72
N LEU A 124 3.71 5.72 -8.67
CA LEU A 124 2.30 6.05 -8.54
C LEU A 124 1.63 5.16 -7.48
N LEU A 125 2.02 3.88 -7.39
CA LEU A 125 1.56 2.98 -6.34
C LEU A 125 2.02 3.40 -4.95
N PHE A 126 3.24 3.94 -4.81
CA PHE A 126 3.69 4.59 -3.57
C PHE A 126 2.80 5.78 -3.20
N GLY A 127 2.48 6.65 -4.18
CA GLY A 127 1.56 7.76 -3.97
C GLY A 127 0.17 7.31 -3.50
N VAL A 128 -0.38 6.27 -4.14
CA VAL A 128 -1.66 5.64 -3.76
C VAL A 128 -1.59 5.05 -2.35
N ALA A 129 -0.52 4.34 -1.99
CA ALA A 129 -0.37 3.73 -0.67
C ALA A 129 -0.26 4.79 0.44
N ILE A 130 0.51 5.87 0.20
CA ILE A 130 0.66 7.01 1.13
C ILE A 130 -0.67 7.73 1.30
N LEU A 131 -1.34 8.07 0.20
CA LEU A 131 -2.63 8.75 0.27
C LEU A 131 -3.70 7.88 0.93
N LEU A 132 -3.67 6.55 0.75
CA LEU A 132 -4.60 5.63 1.40
C LEU A 132 -4.37 5.66 2.92
N TRP A 133 -3.12 5.69 3.34
CA TRP A 133 -2.75 5.79 4.75
C TRP A 133 -3.20 7.12 5.36
N ILE A 134 -2.87 8.24 4.72
CA ILE A 134 -3.21 9.60 5.21
C ILE A 134 -4.73 9.79 5.24
N ASN A 135 -5.43 9.46 4.16
CA ASN A 135 -6.88 9.63 4.07
C ASN A 135 -7.60 8.78 5.12
N SER A 136 -7.15 7.52 5.31
CA SER A 136 -7.70 6.66 6.35
C SER A 136 -7.44 7.21 7.77
N MET A 137 -6.32 7.91 8.01
CA MET A 137 -6.08 8.60 9.29
C MET A 137 -6.98 9.82 9.47
N SER A 138 -7.19 10.61 8.42
CA SER A 138 -8.08 11.78 8.42
C SER A 138 -9.51 11.35 8.80
N ILE A 139 -10.04 10.35 8.10
CA ILE A 139 -11.39 9.82 8.35
C ILE A 139 -11.51 9.23 9.76
N LYS A 140 -10.47 8.52 10.23
CA LYS A 140 -10.45 7.99 11.60
C LYS A 140 -10.60 9.11 12.64
N LYS A 141 -9.93 10.25 12.44
CA LYS A 141 -10.04 11.41 13.33
C LYS A 141 -11.44 12.03 13.26
N GLU A 142 -12.03 12.16 12.07
CA GLU A 142 -13.40 12.67 11.91
C GLU A 142 -14.43 11.79 12.64
N ILE A 143 -14.31 10.47 12.49
CA ILE A 143 -15.19 9.51 13.17
C ILE A 143 -15.03 9.57 14.69
N GLN A 144 -13.81 9.79 15.20
CA GLN A 144 -13.56 9.97 16.63
C GLN A 144 -14.18 11.26 17.18
N LEU A 145 -14.07 12.37 16.45
CA LEU A 145 -14.63 13.66 16.86
C LEU A 145 -16.16 13.62 16.90
N ASN A 146 -16.80 12.98 15.92
CA ASN A 146 -18.25 12.84 15.86
C ASN A 146 -18.85 11.93 16.96
N GLN A 147 -18.03 11.18 17.69
CA GLN A 147 -18.50 10.39 18.84
C GLN A 147 -18.46 11.15 20.16
N ASN A 148 -17.59 12.16 20.27
CA ASN A 148 -17.40 12.92 21.49
C ASN A 148 -18.31 14.16 21.58
N ASN A 149 -19.07 14.43 20.51
CA ASN A 149 -20.09 15.47 20.41
C ASN A 149 -21.48 14.83 20.46
#